data_AF-A0A5D2KJU4-F1
#
_entry.id   AF-A0A5D2KJU4-F1
#
_cell.length_a   1.000
_cell.length_b   1.000
_cell.length_c   1.000
_cell.angle_alpha   90.00
_cell.angle_beta   90.00
_cell.angle_gamma   90.00
#
_symmetry.space_group_name_H-M   'P 1'
#
loop_
_entity.id
_entity.type
_entity.pdbx_description
1 polymer ?
#
loop_
_entity_poly.entity_id
_entity_poly.type
_entity_poly.pdbx_seq_one_letter_code
_entity_poly.pdbx_strand_id
1 'polypeptide(L)'
;MLHNVYLYGGQVTSWKNAHGEELLFVSSKASFRPPRAIRGGIPICFPQLKSTGSLEQYGFARNRIWSIDLDPPPSPSDISHKAYVDLILTHSEEDMKIWPHSEVRVEGLETLDYLDNLKNGERFTEQEDAITFESEVDKVYLSTPTKIAILDHERKRTFELRKDGLPDAVVWNPWDKKAKSMADFGDNEYMHMLCVEAACVEEPITLKPGEEWKGRQEISAVPSSYCSEQLDPLRLLLRG
;
A
#
# COMPACT_ATOMS: atom_id res chain seq x y z
N MET A 1 5.78 18.28 -10.41
CA MET A 1 5.79 16.87 -9.98
C MET A 1 5.73 16.00 -11.22
N LEU A 2 6.71 15.12 -11.41
CA LEU A 2 6.72 14.16 -12.52
C LEU A 2 6.04 12.88 -12.03
N HIS A 3 5.03 12.43 -12.77
CA HIS A 3 4.35 11.16 -12.55
C HIS A 3 4.47 10.36 -13.84
N ASN A 4 4.81 9.08 -13.73
CA ASN A 4 4.90 8.20 -14.90
C ASN A 4 3.79 7.16 -14.87
N VAL A 5 3.00 7.12 -15.94
CA VAL A 5 1.97 6.11 -16.19
C VAL A 5 2.31 5.39 -17.48
N TYR A 6 2.44 4.07 -17.42
CA TYR A 6 2.63 3.24 -18.60
C TYR A 6 1.28 2.77 -19.12
N LEU A 7 1.03 2.95 -20.43
CA LEU A 7 -0.17 2.41 -21.08
C LEU A 7 -0.19 0.88 -21.01
N TYR A 8 0.97 0.24 -21.06
CA TYR A 8 1.06 -1.18 -20.75
C TYR A 8 0.78 -1.41 -19.27
N GLY A 9 -0.31 -2.13 -18.99
CA GLY A 9 -0.87 -2.39 -17.68
C GLY A 9 -1.69 -1.25 -17.08
N GLY A 10 -1.77 -0.08 -17.73
CA GLY A 10 -2.41 1.11 -17.15
C GLY A 10 -1.74 1.52 -15.84
N GLN A 11 -0.44 1.30 -15.73
CA GLN A 11 0.25 1.18 -14.45
C GLN A 11 1.01 2.46 -14.11
N VAL A 12 0.72 3.01 -12.92
CA VAL A 12 1.51 4.10 -12.35
C VAL A 12 2.83 3.52 -11.83
N THR A 13 3.97 4.05 -12.27
CA THR A 13 5.30 3.52 -11.90
C THR A 13 6.21 4.56 -11.26
N SER A 14 5.78 5.81 -11.14
CA SER A 14 6.55 6.84 -10.46
C SER A 14 5.61 7.92 -9.94
N TRP A 15 5.82 8.32 -8.70
CA TRP A 15 5.21 9.47 -8.07
C TRP A 15 6.26 10.14 -7.20
N LYS A 16 6.68 11.34 -7.61
CA LYS A 16 7.68 12.11 -6.87
C LYS A 16 7.06 13.26 -6.11
N ASN A 17 7.52 13.47 -4.88
CA ASN A 17 7.14 14.63 -4.09
C ASN A 17 7.79 15.93 -4.63
N ALA A 18 7.55 17.06 -3.95
CA ALA A 18 8.10 18.35 -4.33
C ALA A 18 9.64 18.41 -4.31
N HIS A 19 10.29 17.55 -3.52
CA HIS A 19 11.74 17.43 -3.41
C HIS A 19 12.35 16.47 -4.44
N GLY A 20 11.52 15.81 -5.27
CA GLY A 20 11.97 14.84 -6.27
C GLY A 20 12.21 13.43 -5.72
N GLU A 21 11.86 13.18 -4.45
CA GLU A 21 11.95 11.87 -3.83
C GLU A 21 10.87 10.95 -4.38
N GLU A 22 11.25 9.72 -4.74
CA GLU A 22 10.33 8.71 -5.23
C GLU A 22 9.52 8.11 -4.08
N LEU A 23 8.20 8.06 -4.25
CA LEU A 23 7.25 7.56 -3.25
C LEU A 23 6.74 6.15 -3.60
N LEU A 24 6.91 5.69 -4.84
CA LEU A 24 6.53 4.36 -5.26
C LEU A 24 7.76 3.48 -5.50
N PHE A 25 7.76 2.30 -4.92
CA PHE A 25 8.78 1.29 -5.21
C PHE A 25 8.56 0.70 -6.61
N VAL A 26 9.59 0.66 -7.44
CA VAL A 26 9.67 -0.16 -8.66
C VAL A 26 10.97 -0.94 -8.63
N SER A 27 10.90 -2.24 -8.92
CA SER A 27 12.08 -3.08 -8.91
C SER A 27 13.09 -2.65 -9.98
N SER A 28 14.37 -2.67 -9.63
CA SER A 28 15.46 -2.48 -10.58
C SER A 28 15.54 -3.58 -11.65
N LYS A 29 14.96 -4.76 -11.38
CA LYS A 29 14.84 -5.88 -12.33
C LYS A 29 13.51 -5.88 -13.11
N ALA A 30 12.67 -4.86 -12.95
CA ALA A 30 11.38 -4.79 -13.62
C ALA A 30 11.51 -4.72 -15.15
N SER A 31 10.68 -5.49 -15.86
CA SER A 31 10.54 -5.40 -17.32
C SER A 31 9.38 -4.47 -17.66
N PHE A 32 9.66 -3.41 -18.42
CA PHE A 32 8.65 -2.48 -18.95
C PHE A 32 8.08 -2.91 -20.31
N ARG A 33 8.24 -4.18 -20.65
CA ARG A 33 7.83 -4.75 -21.94
C ARG A 33 6.95 -5.99 -21.74
N PRO A 34 5.95 -6.19 -22.63
CA PRO A 34 5.17 -7.43 -22.67
C PRO A 34 6.07 -8.67 -22.82
N PRO A 35 5.60 -9.86 -22.36
CA PRO A 35 4.27 -10.14 -21.83
C PRO A 35 4.17 -10.09 -20.29
N ARG A 36 5.24 -9.68 -19.59
CA ARG A 36 5.28 -9.69 -18.12
C ARG A 36 4.77 -8.37 -17.55
N ALA A 37 3.99 -8.41 -16.47
CA ALA A 37 3.60 -7.21 -15.74
C ALA A 37 4.83 -6.48 -15.17
N ILE A 38 4.73 -5.17 -14.99
CA ILE A 38 5.80 -4.37 -14.39
C ILE A 38 5.82 -4.65 -12.88
N ARG A 39 7.01 -4.91 -12.31
CA ARG A 39 7.20 -5.18 -10.89
C ARG A 39 7.34 -3.89 -10.07
N GLY A 40 6.29 -3.55 -9.32
CA GLY A 40 6.21 -2.36 -8.46
C GLY A 40 5.27 -1.30 -9.02
N GLY A 41 5.26 -0.10 -8.47
CA GLY A 41 4.25 0.91 -8.78
C GLY A 41 2.87 0.47 -8.30
N ILE A 42 1.82 0.81 -9.06
CA ILE A 42 0.43 0.48 -8.73
C ILE A 42 -0.15 -0.39 -9.86
N PRO A 43 0.04 -1.72 -9.82
CA PRO A 43 -0.52 -2.64 -10.81
C PRO A 43 -2.03 -2.82 -10.61
N ILE A 44 -2.77 -3.01 -11.72
CA ILE A 44 -4.21 -3.30 -11.68
C ILE A 44 -4.44 -4.80 -11.83
N CYS A 45 -4.86 -5.45 -10.74
CA CYS A 45 -5.22 -6.86 -10.71
C CYS A 45 -6.74 -7.01 -10.95
N PHE A 46 -7.13 -7.39 -12.18
CA PHE A 46 -8.54 -7.53 -12.56
C PHE A 46 -8.69 -8.56 -13.69
N PRO A 47 -9.72 -9.43 -13.67
CA PRO A 47 -10.85 -9.45 -12.73
C PRO A 47 -10.69 -10.39 -11.53
N GLN A 48 -9.50 -10.95 -11.29
CA GLN A 48 -9.26 -11.84 -10.14
C GLN A 48 -7.94 -11.51 -9.44
N LEU A 49 -7.89 -11.77 -8.14
CA LEU A 49 -6.66 -11.76 -7.36
C LEU A 49 -6.07 -13.18 -7.30
N LYS A 50 -4.75 -13.33 -7.45
CA LYS A 50 -4.08 -14.63 -7.48
C LYS A 50 -4.72 -15.60 -8.50
N SER A 51 -4.84 -16.87 -8.13
CA SER A 51 -5.36 -17.96 -8.97
C SER A 51 -6.75 -18.42 -8.51
N THR A 52 -7.58 -17.51 -7.99
CA THR A 52 -8.92 -17.84 -7.46
C THR A 52 -9.93 -18.23 -8.54
N GLY A 53 -9.60 -18.01 -9.83
CA GLY A 53 -10.43 -18.38 -10.97
C GLY A 53 -9.63 -19.06 -12.10
N SER A 54 -10.28 -19.23 -13.25
CA SER A 54 -9.71 -19.90 -14.43
C SER A 54 -8.80 -19.01 -15.28
N LEU A 55 -8.65 -17.72 -14.95
CA LEU A 55 -7.80 -16.79 -15.69
C LEU A 55 -6.35 -16.84 -15.20
N GLU A 56 -5.48 -16.13 -15.93
CA GLU A 56 -4.09 -15.92 -15.53
C GLU A 56 -4.00 -15.28 -14.14
N GLN A 57 -2.89 -15.57 -13.43
CA GLN A 57 -2.69 -15.12 -12.06
C GLN A 57 -2.76 -13.58 -11.97
N TYR A 58 -3.61 -13.09 -11.07
CA TYR A 58 -3.94 -11.66 -10.89
C TYR A 58 -4.75 -11.03 -12.05
N GLY A 59 -5.38 -11.85 -12.87
CA GLY A 59 -6.15 -11.39 -14.03
C GLY A 59 -5.27 -10.79 -15.12
N PHE A 60 -5.91 -10.17 -16.11
CA PHE A 60 -5.24 -9.76 -17.35
C PHE A 60 -4.99 -8.27 -17.49
N ALA A 61 -5.62 -7.43 -16.68
CA ALA A 61 -5.61 -5.98 -16.87
C ALA A 61 -4.19 -5.38 -16.90
N ARG A 62 -3.32 -5.81 -15.98
CA ARG A 62 -1.88 -5.42 -15.93
C ARG A 62 -1.02 -5.95 -17.08
N ASN A 63 -1.53 -6.86 -17.91
CA ASN A 63 -0.82 -7.46 -19.04
C ASN A 63 -1.41 -7.02 -20.40
N ARG A 64 -2.17 -5.91 -20.44
CA ARG A 64 -2.78 -5.36 -21.66
C ARG A 64 -2.33 -3.92 -21.87
N ILE A 65 -2.41 -3.45 -23.12
CA ILE A 65 -2.18 -2.04 -23.44
C ILE A 65 -3.51 -1.31 -23.28
N TRP A 66 -3.52 -0.29 -22.44
CA TRP A 66 -4.67 0.58 -22.17
C TRP A 66 -4.68 1.75 -23.15
N SER A 67 -5.86 2.32 -23.35
CA SER A 67 -6.05 3.56 -24.12
C SER A 67 -6.44 4.69 -23.17
N ILE A 68 -6.10 5.92 -23.54
CA ILE A 68 -6.48 7.11 -22.77
C ILE A 68 -7.87 7.53 -23.23
N ASP A 69 -8.78 7.69 -22.28
CA ASP A 69 -10.05 8.38 -22.52
C ASP A 69 -9.81 9.90 -22.41
N LEU A 70 -10.22 10.64 -23.44
CA LEU A 70 -10.01 12.08 -23.55
C LEU A 70 -11.20 12.90 -23.02
N ASP A 71 -12.34 12.26 -22.70
CA ASP A 71 -13.54 12.92 -22.19
C ASP A 71 -14.07 12.21 -20.92
N PRO A 72 -13.27 12.18 -19.84
CA PRO A 72 -13.67 11.47 -18.63
C PRO A 72 -14.84 12.19 -17.93
N PRO A 73 -15.79 11.46 -17.32
CA PRO A 73 -16.83 12.07 -16.50
C PRO A 73 -16.20 12.85 -15.32
N PRO A 74 -16.82 13.96 -14.88
CA PRO A 74 -16.27 14.81 -13.83
C PRO A 74 -16.08 14.03 -12.52
N SER A 75 -14.87 14.08 -11.95
CA SER A 75 -14.57 13.47 -10.66
C SER A 75 -15.17 14.31 -9.52
N PRO A 76 -15.78 13.69 -8.50
CA PRO A 76 -16.20 14.43 -7.31
C PRO A 76 -14.96 14.99 -6.60
N SER A 77 -14.87 16.32 -6.53
CA SER A 77 -13.86 17.03 -5.76
C SER A 77 -14.36 17.22 -4.33
N ASP A 78 -13.80 16.50 -3.37
CA ASP A 78 -13.92 16.85 -1.97
C ASP A 78 -12.52 16.81 -1.32
N ILE A 79 -11.92 18.00 -1.15
CA ILE A 79 -10.70 18.18 -0.38
C ILE A 79 -11.15 18.83 0.92
N SER A 80 -11.51 18.01 1.91
CA SER A 80 -11.76 18.49 3.26
C SER A 80 -10.42 18.77 3.95
N HIS A 81 -10.24 20.00 4.44
CA HIS A 81 -9.17 20.32 5.38
C HIS A 81 -9.34 19.49 6.67
N LYS A 82 -8.49 18.48 6.87
CA LYS A 82 -8.41 17.70 8.11
C LYS A 82 -7.05 17.95 8.75
N ALA A 83 -7.07 18.11 10.07
CA ALA A 83 -5.89 18.12 10.92
C ALA A 83 -5.78 16.76 11.62
N TYR A 84 -4.55 16.25 11.73
CA TYR A 84 -4.22 15.00 12.42
C TYR A 84 -3.09 15.30 13.43
N VAL A 85 -3.02 14.52 14.50
CA VAL A 85 -1.89 14.51 15.44
C VAL A 85 -1.45 13.06 15.61
N ASP A 86 -0.16 12.80 15.41
CA ASP A 86 0.43 11.48 15.63
C ASP A 86 1.40 11.62 16.82
N LEU A 87 1.24 10.78 17.83
CA LEU A 87 2.16 10.72 18.97
C LEU A 87 3.14 9.57 18.73
N ILE A 88 4.41 9.90 18.54
CA ILE A 88 5.44 8.93 18.15
C ILE A 88 6.48 8.82 19.25
N LEU A 89 6.76 7.58 19.65
CA LEU A 89 7.90 7.22 20.47
C LEU A 89 9.08 6.87 19.55
N THR A 90 10.12 7.69 19.56
CA THR A 90 11.38 7.39 18.84
C THR A 90 12.32 6.55 19.68
N HIS A 91 12.90 5.51 19.09
CA HIS A 91 13.91 4.67 19.72
C HIS A 91 15.24 5.42 19.92
N SER A 92 15.92 5.16 21.04
CA SER A 92 17.32 5.57 21.28
C SER A 92 18.31 4.55 20.69
N GLU A 93 19.60 4.91 20.59
CA GLU A 93 20.65 3.97 20.17
C GLU A 93 20.76 2.73 21.09
N GLU A 94 20.28 2.83 22.33
CA GLU A 94 20.20 1.74 23.30
C GLU A 94 18.99 0.83 23.02
N ASP A 95 17.85 1.41 22.64
CA ASP A 95 16.65 0.66 22.24
C ASP A 95 16.90 -0.14 20.96
N MET A 96 17.64 0.43 20.00
CA MET A 96 18.03 -0.26 18.75
C MET A 96 18.96 -1.46 18.99
N LYS A 97 19.71 -1.48 20.09
CA LYS A 97 20.54 -2.65 20.49
C LYS A 97 19.72 -3.77 21.11
N ILE A 98 18.54 -3.46 21.65
CA ILE A 98 17.66 -4.39 22.35
C ILE A 98 16.50 -4.85 21.43
N TRP A 99 16.08 -4.01 20.48
CA TRP A 99 14.94 -4.25 19.58
C TRP A 99 15.21 -3.73 18.15
N PRO A 100 15.91 -4.50 17.29
CA PRO A 100 16.39 -4.06 15.98
C PRO A 100 15.36 -4.23 14.84
N HIS A 101 14.07 -4.01 15.09
CA HIS A 101 13.00 -4.26 14.12
C HIS A 101 12.57 -3.00 13.34
N SER A 102 12.09 -3.21 12.12
CA SER A 102 11.83 -2.18 11.11
C SER A 102 10.85 -1.11 11.56
N GLU A 103 11.21 0.15 11.34
CA GLU A 103 10.46 1.37 11.65
C GLU A 103 9.25 1.62 10.72
N VAL A 104 8.64 0.56 10.16
CA VAL A 104 7.42 0.64 9.35
C VAL A 104 6.28 -0.11 10.03
N ARG A 105 5.12 0.55 10.18
CA ARG A 105 3.91 -0.03 10.78
C ARG A 105 2.68 0.28 9.96
N VAL A 106 1.69 -0.62 9.98
CA VAL A 106 0.36 -0.39 9.40
C VAL A 106 -0.67 -0.38 10.51
N GLU A 107 -1.46 0.69 10.58
CA GLU A 107 -2.49 0.94 11.60
C GLU A 107 -3.89 1.04 10.98
N GLY A 108 -4.92 0.81 11.80
CA GLY A 108 -6.33 0.80 11.39
C GLY A 108 -6.81 -0.57 10.91
N LEU A 109 -6.07 -1.63 11.27
CA LEU A 109 -6.34 -3.02 10.91
C LEU A 109 -6.50 -3.94 12.15
N GLU A 110 -6.34 -3.38 13.34
CA GLU A 110 -6.57 -4.05 14.61
C GLU A 110 -7.98 -4.62 14.71
N THR A 111 -8.14 -5.78 15.37
CA THR A 111 -9.42 -6.48 15.58
C THR A 111 -10.15 -6.96 14.32
N LEU A 112 -9.59 -6.75 13.13
CA LEU A 112 -10.18 -7.19 11.88
C LEU A 112 -9.83 -8.63 11.57
N ASP A 113 -10.75 -9.30 10.88
CA ASP A 113 -10.47 -10.59 10.27
C ASP A 113 -9.53 -10.42 9.07
N TYR A 114 -8.64 -11.39 8.88
CA TYR A 114 -7.81 -11.50 7.70
C TYR A 114 -7.69 -12.94 7.22
N LEU A 115 -7.49 -13.11 5.91
CA LEU A 115 -7.09 -14.37 5.27
C LEU A 115 -5.57 -14.39 5.14
N ASP A 116 -4.91 -15.37 5.74
CA ASP A 116 -3.45 -15.54 5.62
C ASP A 116 -3.10 -16.47 4.46
N ASN A 117 -2.55 -15.89 3.39
CA ASN A 117 -2.19 -16.66 2.21
C ASN A 117 -0.96 -17.56 2.42
N LEU A 118 -0.15 -17.31 3.44
CA LEU A 118 0.94 -18.21 3.85
C LEU A 118 0.38 -19.45 4.58
N LYS A 119 -0.88 -19.39 5.02
CA LYS A 119 -1.65 -20.49 5.64
C LYS A 119 -2.80 -20.95 4.76
N ASN A 120 -2.62 -20.91 3.43
CA ASN A 120 -3.62 -21.33 2.45
C ASN A 120 -4.97 -20.59 2.54
N GLY A 121 -4.95 -19.33 2.97
CA GLY A 121 -6.15 -18.51 3.09
C GLY A 121 -6.98 -18.81 4.35
N GLU A 122 -6.39 -19.44 5.36
CA GLU A 122 -7.02 -19.61 6.67
C GLU A 122 -7.34 -18.25 7.29
N ARG A 123 -8.50 -18.19 7.97
CA ARG A 123 -9.01 -16.96 8.58
C ARG A 123 -8.51 -16.83 10.02
N PHE A 124 -8.04 -15.63 10.35
CA PHE A 124 -7.64 -15.23 11.69
C PHE A 124 -8.19 -13.84 11.99
N THR A 125 -8.08 -13.41 13.25
CA THR A 125 -8.43 -12.05 13.69
C THR A 125 -7.17 -11.38 14.24
N GLU A 126 -6.87 -10.16 13.77
CA GLU A 126 -5.70 -9.40 14.21
C GLU A 126 -5.82 -8.99 15.68
N GLN A 127 -4.77 -9.25 16.45
CA GLN A 127 -4.74 -8.99 17.89
C GLN A 127 -3.79 -7.84 18.25
N GLU A 128 -2.84 -7.54 17.38
CA GLU A 128 -1.89 -6.45 17.60
C GLU A 128 -2.50 -5.11 17.21
N ASP A 129 -2.10 -4.03 17.90
CA ASP A 129 -2.55 -2.66 17.62
C ASP A 129 -2.03 -2.15 16.26
N ALA A 130 -0.92 -2.72 15.78
CA ALA A 130 -0.31 -2.38 14.50
C ALA A 130 0.42 -3.58 13.90
N ILE A 131 0.44 -3.66 12.57
CA ILE A 131 1.22 -4.68 11.86
C ILE A 131 2.67 -4.25 11.78
N THR A 132 3.57 -5.11 12.25
CA THR A 132 5.02 -4.99 12.09
C THR A 132 5.57 -6.09 11.17
N PHE A 133 6.78 -5.89 10.66
CA PHE A 133 7.36 -6.75 9.61
C PHE A 133 8.67 -7.40 10.09
N GLU A 134 8.56 -8.65 10.53
CA GLU A 134 9.72 -9.46 10.95
C GLU A 134 9.91 -10.73 10.10
N SER A 135 8.97 -10.97 9.18
CA SER A 135 8.96 -12.11 8.27
C SER A 135 8.09 -11.80 7.04
N GLU A 136 7.92 -12.80 6.15
CA GLU A 136 6.99 -12.70 5.02
C GLU A 136 5.57 -12.45 5.51
N VAL A 137 4.89 -11.49 4.89
CA VAL A 137 3.48 -11.16 5.17
C VAL A 137 2.74 -11.22 3.84
N ASP A 138 1.61 -11.93 3.81
CA ASP A 138 0.71 -12.01 2.66
C ASP A 138 -0.73 -12.18 3.17
N LYS A 139 -1.27 -11.09 3.76
CA LYS A 139 -2.58 -11.08 4.43
C LYS A 139 -3.60 -10.29 3.63
N VAL A 140 -4.84 -10.75 3.61
CA VAL A 140 -6.00 -10.00 3.10
C VAL A 140 -6.91 -9.66 4.27
N TYR A 141 -6.89 -8.41 4.72
CA TYR A 141 -7.78 -7.89 5.74
C TYR A 141 -9.16 -7.60 5.16
N LEU A 142 -10.19 -7.99 5.89
CA LEU A 142 -11.57 -8.01 5.42
C LEU A 142 -12.36 -6.85 6.01
N SER A 143 -13.30 -6.29 5.22
CA SER A 143 -14.19 -5.21 5.68
C SER A 143 -13.46 -4.05 6.35
N THR A 144 -12.30 -3.69 5.80
CA THR A 144 -11.39 -2.70 6.37
C THR A 144 -11.95 -1.27 6.29
N PRO A 145 -11.56 -0.38 7.23
CA PRO A 145 -11.91 1.03 7.16
C PRO A 145 -11.51 1.67 5.83
N THR A 146 -12.16 2.77 5.46
CA THR A 146 -11.85 3.48 4.21
C THR A 146 -10.49 4.18 4.25
N LYS A 147 -9.89 4.37 5.44
CA LYS A 147 -8.57 4.97 5.65
C LYS A 147 -7.66 3.97 6.34
N ILE A 148 -6.46 3.76 5.80
CA ILE A 148 -5.38 2.96 6.40
C ILE A 148 -4.13 3.84 6.48
N ALA A 149 -3.42 3.80 7.61
CA ALA A 149 -2.20 4.56 7.83
C ALA A 149 -0.97 3.64 7.77
N ILE A 150 0.07 4.09 7.07
CA ILE A 150 1.34 3.40 6.92
C ILE A 150 2.43 4.35 7.40
N LEU A 151 2.97 4.08 8.59
CA LEU A 151 3.94 4.93 9.25
C LEU A 151 5.34 4.42 8.87
N ASP A 152 6.20 5.30 8.35
CA ASP A 152 7.61 5.06 8.07
C ASP A 152 8.41 6.01 8.98
N HIS A 153 8.70 5.55 10.19
CA HIS A 153 9.35 6.37 11.23
C HIS A 153 10.78 6.73 10.84
N GLU A 154 11.49 5.83 10.15
CA GLU A 154 12.88 6.05 9.71
C GLU A 154 12.94 7.28 8.79
N ARG A 155 11.97 7.39 7.87
CA ARG A 155 11.84 8.53 6.96
C ARG A 155 10.93 9.64 7.46
N LYS A 156 10.44 9.55 8.71
CA LYS A 156 9.56 10.52 9.36
C LYS A 156 8.36 10.93 8.49
N ARG A 157 7.71 9.95 7.86
CA ARG A 157 6.58 10.17 6.95
C ARG A 157 5.46 9.17 7.19
N THR A 158 4.25 9.57 6.85
CA THR A 158 3.09 8.69 6.88
C THR A 158 2.46 8.68 5.49
N PHE A 159 2.16 7.48 4.98
CA PHE A 159 1.27 7.33 3.84
C PHE A 159 -0.14 7.06 4.34
N GLU A 160 -1.09 7.83 3.84
CA GLU A 160 -2.52 7.59 4.04
C GLU A 160 -3.08 6.96 2.76
N LEU A 161 -3.59 5.74 2.87
CA LEU A 161 -4.36 5.10 1.81
C LEU A 161 -5.84 5.31 2.10
N ARG A 162 -6.55 5.90 1.14
CA ARG A 162 -8.02 5.98 1.14
C ARG A 162 -8.60 5.12 0.04
N LYS A 163 -9.68 4.40 0.35
CA LYS A 163 -10.35 3.52 -0.60
C LYS A 163 -11.87 3.70 -0.60
N ASP A 164 -12.45 3.54 -1.79
CA ASP A 164 -13.89 3.57 -2.04
C ASP A 164 -14.26 2.46 -3.04
N GLY A 165 -15.42 1.82 -2.86
CA GLY A 165 -15.86 0.65 -3.63
C GLY A 165 -15.05 -0.65 -3.42
N LEU A 166 -13.98 -0.60 -2.61
CA LEU A 166 -13.03 -1.68 -2.34
C LEU A 166 -13.03 -1.98 -0.82
N PRO A 167 -13.77 -3.01 -0.35
CA PRO A 167 -13.98 -3.25 1.08
C PRO A 167 -12.74 -3.82 1.78
N ASP A 168 -11.88 -4.53 1.08
CA ASP A 168 -10.77 -5.29 1.66
C ASP A 168 -9.43 -4.55 1.47
N ALA A 169 -8.40 -5.00 2.18
CA ALA A 169 -7.04 -4.53 1.97
C ALA A 169 -6.03 -5.68 1.97
N VAL A 170 -5.09 -5.67 1.04
CA VAL A 170 -3.96 -6.62 1.03
C VAL A 170 -2.76 -5.95 1.67
N VAL A 171 -2.11 -6.64 2.60
CA VAL A 171 -0.80 -6.26 3.15
C VAL A 171 0.21 -7.31 2.74
N TRP A 172 1.25 -6.90 2.00
CA TRP A 172 2.23 -7.84 1.45
C TRP A 172 3.67 -7.31 1.52
N ASN A 173 4.56 -8.15 2.03
CA ASN A 173 6.00 -8.03 1.88
C ASN A 173 6.60 -9.44 1.66
N PRO A 174 7.36 -9.67 0.57
CA PRO A 174 7.86 -11.00 0.24
C PRO A 174 8.91 -11.53 1.23
N TRP A 175 9.61 -10.66 1.95
CA TRP A 175 10.79 -11.03 2.73
C TRP A 175 11.89 -11.74 1.92
N ASP A 176 12.94 -12.17 2.61
CA ASP A 176 14.20 -12.63 2.01
C ASP A 176 14.05 -13.79 1.01
N LYS A 177 13.43 -14.89 1.45
CA LYS A 177 13.36 -16.12 0.66
C LYS A 177 12.53 -15.94 -0.61
N LYS A 178 11.36 -15.29 -0.50
CA LYS A 178 10.48 -15.04 -1.65
C LYS A 178 11.11 -14.04 -2.60
N ALA A 179 11.72 -12.96 -2.11
CA ALA A 179 12.42 -11.97 -2.93
C ALA A 179 13.46 -12.63 -3.84
N LYS A 180 14.34 -13.47 -3.28
CA LYS A 180 15.37 -14.21 -4.04
C LYS A 180 14.82 -15.17 -5.08
N SER A 181 13.59 -15.64 -4.92
CA SER A 181 12.94 -16.55 -5.88
C SER A 181 12.29 -15.83 -7.09
N MET A 182 12.10 -14.51 -7.00
CA MET A 182 11.43 -13.72 -8.04
C MET A 182 12.46 -13.17 -9.03
N ALA A 183 12.43 -13.67 -10.27
CA ALA A 183 13.40 -13.30 -11.30
C ALA A 183 13.34 -11.81 -11.71
N ASP A 184 12.20 -11.16 -11.50
CA ASP A 184 11.92 -9.75 -11.80
C ASP A 184 11.98 -8.86 -10.55
N PHE A 185 12.57 -9.34 -9.45
CA PHE A 185 12.72 -8.63 -8.18
C PHE A 185 14.16 -8.74 -7.65
N GLY A 186 14.70 -7.65 -7.10
CA GLY A 186 16.03 -7.63 -6.51
C GLY A 186 16.05 -8.31 -5.14
N ASP A 187 17.11 -9.06 -4.85
CA ASP A 187 17.19 -9.98 -3.71
C ASP A 187 16.96 -9.29 -2.35
N ASN A 188 17.38 -8.04 -2.21
CA ASN A 188 17.22 -7.23 -0.99
C ASN A 188 16.17 -6.11 -1.13
N GLU A 189 15.46 -6.02 -2.26
CA GLU A 189 14.53 -4.91 -2.51
C GLU A 189 13.29 -4.95 -1.62
N TYR A 190 13.01 -6.10 -0.98
CA TYR A 190 11.93 -6.25 -0.01
C TYR A 190 12.11 -5.34 1.22
N MET A 191 13.35 -4.94 1.53
CA MET A 191 13.67 -4.02 2.62
C MET A 191 13.23 -2.57 2.33
N HIS A 192 12.85 -2.27 1.09
CA HIS A 192 12.54 -0.92 0.64
C HIS A 192 11.11 -0.77 0.12
N MET A 193 10.26 -1.76 0.37
CA MET A 193 8.89 -1.76 -0.12
C MET A 193 7.94 -2.42 0.88
N LEU A 194 6.70 -1.94 0.86
CA LEU A 194 5.57 -2.56 1.51
C LEU A 194 4.37 -2.35 0.59
N CYS A 195 3.62 -3.41 0.31
CA CYS A 195 2.35 -3.29 -0.38
C CYS A 195 1.24 -3.16 0.65
N VAL A 196 0.45 -2.09 0.55
CA VAL A 196 -0.88 -1.96 1.15
C VAL A 196 -1.82 -1.57 0.02
N GLU A 197 -2.75 -2.47 -0.31
CA GLU A 197 -3.51 -2.41 -1.57
C GLU A 197 -5.01 -2.42 -1.27
N ALA A 198 -5.76 -1.47 -1.81
CA ALA A 198 -7.22 -1.50 -1.78
C ALA A 198 -7.73 -2.65 -2.65
N ALA A 199 -8.61 -3.48 -2.09
CA ALA A 199 -9.03 -4.72 -2.73
C ALA A 199 -10.53 -5.02 -2.54
N CYS A 200 -11.01 -5.97 -3.33
CA CYS A 200 -12.31 -6.62 -3.17
C CYS A 200 -12.06 -8.10 -3.45
N VAL A 201 -12.02 -8.90 -2.39
CA VAL A 201 -11.52 -10.29 -2.42
C VAL A 201 -12.53 -11.26 -1.84
N GLU A 202 -13.09 -10.97 -0.68
CA GLU A 202 -13.99 -11.91 0.02
C GLU A 202 -15.29 -12.10 -0.74
N GLU A 203 -15.96 -10.98 -1.06
CA GLU A 203 -17.23 -10.97 -1.77
C GLU A 203 -17.03 -10.47 -3.21
N PRO A 204 -17.11 -11.35 -4.23
CA PRO A 204 -16.94 -10.95 -5.61
C PRO A 204 -18.01 -9.97 -6.07
N ILE A 205 -17.59 -8.91 -6.76
CA ILE A 205 -18.52 -7.97 -7.39
C ILE A 205 -19.28 -8.66 -8.52
N THR A 206 -20.60 -8.71 -8.40
CA THR A 206 -21.50 -9.24 -9.43
C THR A 206 -22.34 -8.10 -10.00
N LEU A 207 -22.31 -7.91 -11.33
CA LEU A 207 -23.06 -6.88 -12.03
C LEU A 207 -24.10 -7.51 -12.95
N LYS A 208 -25.32 -6.95 -12.94
CA LYS A 208 -26.36 -7.23 -13.93
C LYS A 208 -26.08 -6.45 -15.22
N PRO A 209 -26.70 -6.85 -16.35
CA PRO A 209 -26.58 -6.08 -17.59
C PRO A 209 -26.93 -4.60 -17.39
N GLY A 210 -26.00 -3.72 -17.74
CA GLY A 210 -26.14 -2.26 -17.62
C GLY A 210 -25.78 -1.67 -16.25
N GLU A 211 -25.40 -2.49 -15.26
CA GLU A 211 -24.85 -1.99 -13.99
C GLU A 211 -23.37 -1.65 -14.14
N GLU A 212 -22.92 -0.67 -13.36
CA GLU A 212 -21.53 -0.24 -13.28
C GLU A 212 -21.02 -0.38 -11.84
N TRP A 213 -19.75 -0.72 -11.71
CA TRP A 213 -19.02 -0.63 -10.44
C TRP A 213 -17.79 0.25 -10.62
N LYS A 214 -17.44 0.98 -9.56
CA LYS A 214 -16.25 1.81 -9.48
C LYS A 214 -15.51 1.51 -8.19
N GLY A 215 -14.19 1.36 -8.30
CA GLY A 215 -13.27 1.31 -7.18
C GLY A 215 -12.29 2.46 -7.27
N ARG A 216 -11.87 3.00 -6.12
CA ARG A 216 -10.91 4.09 -6.04
C ARG A 216 -9.90 3.80 -4.95
N GLN A 217 -8.63 4.06 -5.25
CA GLN A 217 -7.56 4.19 -4.28
C GLN A 217 -6.95 5.58 -4.42
N GLU A 218 -6.79 6.27 -3.30
CA GLU A 218 -6.07 7.53 -3.19
C GLU A 218 -4.94 7.32 -2.18
N ILE A 219 -3.73 7.78 -2.53
CA ILE A 219 -2.57 7.73 -1.64
C ILE A 219 -2.11 9.17 -1.41
N SER A 220 -1.95 9.55 -0.15
CA SER A 220 -1.38 10.83 0.25
C SER A 220 -0.14 10.59 1.10
N ALA A 221 0.95 11.29 0.79
CA ALA A 221 2.12 11.36 1.66
C ALA A 221 2.00 12.61 2.52
N VAL A 222 1.86 12.43 3.83
CA VAL A 222 1.81 13.52 4.80
C VAL A 222 3.09 13.52 5.64
N PRO A 223 3.64 14.69 5.97
CA PRO A 223 4.70 14.75 6.98
C PRO A 223 4.18 14.10 8.25
N SER A 224 5.01 13.27 8.88
CA SER A 224 4.75 12.92 10.26
C SER A 224 4.73 14.22 11.07
N SER A 225 3.82 14.34 12.05
CA SER A 225 3.58 15.58 12.82
C SER A 225 4.81 16.13 13.59
N TYR A 226 5.96 15.47 13.48
CA TYR A 226 7.29 16.02 13.78
C TYR A 226 7.69 17.24 12.92
N CYS A 227 7.07 17.41 11.74
CA CYS A 227 7.41 18.48 10.79
C CYS A 227 6.31 19.55 10.67
N SER A 228 5.81 20.03 11.81
CA SER A 228 5.28 21.39 11.87
C SER A 228 6.22 22.18 12.77
N GLU A 229 6.76 23.30 12.29
CA GLU A 229 7.50 24.27 13.12
C GLU A 229 6.59 24.94 14.18
N GLN A 230 5.52 24.27 14.63
CA GLN A 230 4.53 24.80 15.57
C GLN A 230 4.58 24.17 16.97
N LEU A 231 5.42 23.16 17.22
CA LEU A 231 5.57 22.58 18.55
C LEU A 231 7.06 22.55 18.96
N ASP A 232 7.48 23.64 19.59
CA ASP A 232 8.74 23.72 20.35
C ASP A 232 8.68 22.72 21.54
N PRO A 233 9.50 21.66 21.56
CA PRO A 233 9.52 20.68 22.65
C PRO A 233 9.85 21.29 24.02
N LEU A 234 10.52 22.46 24.06
CA LEU A 234 10.84 23.16 25.30
C LEU A 234 9.62 23.82 25.95
N ARG A 235 8.50 23.96 25.24
CA ARG A 235 7.24 24.49 25.81
C ARG A 235 6.37 23.43 26.48
N LEU A 236 6.59 22.15 26.22
CA LEU A 236 5.79 21.06 26.82
C LEU A 236 6.30 20.61 28.20
N LEU A 237 7.51 21.02 28.61
CA LEU A 237 8.11 20.62 29.90
C LEU A 237 7.83 21.59 31.07
N LEU A 238 6.91 22.54 30.94
CA LEU A 238 6.61 23.52 32.01
C LEU A 238 5.14 23.53 32.50
N ARG A 239 4.38 22.47 32.25
CA ARG A 239 3.08 22.26 32.93
C ARG A 239 2.99 20.85 33.47
N GLY A 240 3.47 20.68 34.70
CA GLY A 240 3.41 19.46 35.50
C GLY A 240 4.31 19.62 36.71
#